data_AF-A0A9R1QWL0-F1
#
_entry.id   AF-A0A9R1QWL0-F1
#
_cell.length_a   1.000
_cell.length_b   1.000
_cell.length_c   1.000
_cell.angle_alpha   90.00
_cell.angle_beta   90.00
_cell.angle_gamma   90.00
#
_symmetry.space_group_name_H-M   'P 1'
#
loop_
_entity.id
_entity.type
_entity.pdbx_description
1 polymer ?
#
loop_
_entity_poly.entity_id
_entity_poly.type
_entity_poly.pdbx_seq_one_letter_code
_entity_poly.pdbx_strand_id
1 'polypeptide(L)'
;MGGLKNVYAIGAGMVAALTNESATSKSVYFAHCTSEMIFITHLLTEQPEKLAGPLLADTYVTLLKGRNAWYGQMLAKGELRLDMGDSIKGKGMIQGISAVGAFFELLSQPSLSVLHPEENKSAQQLISIESTMHTCRKELPVRDILQALRDETMNDPRERIEMAQSHTFYRPSLLGKP
;
A
#
# COMPACT_ATOMS: atom_id res chain seq x y z
N MET A 1 3.25 11.32 -1.84
CA MET A 1 3.63 10.27 -0.86
C MET A 1 2.68 10.16 0.33
N GLY A 2 2.24 11.27 0.94
CA GLY A 2 1.29 11.22 2.08
C GLY A 2 -0.07 10.54 1.83
N GLY A 3 -0.46 10.31 0.57
CA GLY A 3 -1.65 9.52 0.22
C GLY A 3 -1.44 8.00 0.33
N LEU A 4 -0.23 7.49 0.07
CA LEU A 4 0.03 6.05 0.01
C LEU A 4 -0.03 5.40 1.41
N LYS A 5 0.50 6.07 2.43
CA LYS A 5 0.34 5.65 3.83
C LYS A 5 -1.14 5.53 4.25
N ASN A 6 -2.02 6.38 3.71
CA ASN A 6 -3.44 6.37 4.03
C ASN A 6 -4.13 5.15 3.39
N VAL A 7 -3.67 4.71 2.22
CA VAL A 7 -4.10 3.45 1.60
C VAL A 7 -3.73 2.28 2.51
N TYR A 8 -2.44 2.16 2.87
CA TYR A 8 -1.97 1.07 3.71
C TYR A 8 -2.61 1.07 5.10
N ALA A 9 -2.98 2.24 5.63
CA ALA A 9 -3.70 2.32 6.91
C ALA A 9 -5.07 1.67 6.86
N ILE A 10 -5.79 1.72 5.73
CA ILE A 10 -7.05 0.99 5.59
C ILE A 10 -6.81 -0.51 5.73
N GLY A 11 -5.84 -1.07 4.99
CA GLY A 11 -5.53 -2.49 5.09
C GLY A 11 -5.02 -2.90 6.49
N ALA A 12 -4.24 -2.04 7.17
CA ALA A 12 -3.84 -2.30 8.57
C ALA A 12 -5.05 -2.41 9.50
N GLY A 13 -6.06 -1.56 9.31
CA GLY A 13 -7.32 -1.64 10.03
C GLY A 13 -8.09 -2.94 9.77
N MET A 14 -8.11 -3.40 8.52
CA MET A 14 -8.73 -4.68 8.14
C MET A 14 -8.01 -5.85 8.81
N VAL A 15 -6.67 -5.91 8.70
CA VAL A 15 -5.85 -6.96 9.31
C VAL A 15 -6.04 -6.99 10.82
N ALA A 16 -6.01 -5.83 11.48
CA ALA A 16 -6.23 -5.71 12.91
C ALA A 16 -7.59 -6.29 13.33
N ALA A 17 -8.67 -5.97 12.62
CA ALA A 17 -10.00 -6.50 12.93
C ALA A 17 -10.13 -8.00 12.63
N LEU A 18 -9.68 -8.45 11.46
CA LEU A 18 -9.84 -9.84 11.02
C LEU A 18 -8.98 -10.83 11.81
N THR A 19 -7.86 -10.37 12.38
CA THR A 19 -6.92 -11.21 13.13
C THR A 19 -7.02 -11.01 14.64
N ASN A 20 -8.06 -10.30 15.09
CA ASN A 20 -8.27 -9.97 16.50
C ASN A 20 -7.02 -9.32 17.14
N GLU A 21 -6.49 -8.29 16.49
CA GLU A 21 -5.34 -7.50 16.92
C GLU A 21 -4.02 -8.28 17.04
N SER A 22 -3.88 -9.41 16.33
CA SER A 22 -2.65 -10.21 16.27
C SER A 22 -1.42 -9.36 15.97
N ALA A 23 -0.47 -9.33 16.91
CA ALA A 23 0.78 -8.61 16.76
C ALA A 23 1.58 -9.15 15.56
N THR A 24 1.65 -10.47 15.41
CA THR A 24 2.37 -11.13 14.30
C THR A 24 1.81 -10.72 12.94
N SER A 25 0.49 -10.80 12.75
CA SER A 25 -0.14 -10.45 11.47
C SER A 25 0.02 -8.97 11.13
N LYS A 26 -0.07 -8.09 12.13
CA LYS A 26 0.20 -6.65 11.96
C LYS A 26 1.66 -6.38 11.60
N SER A 27 2.61 -7.09 12.21
CA SER A 27 4.04 -6.97 11.90
C SER A 27 4.36 -7.43 10.48
N VAL A 28 3.81 -8.56 10.04
CA VAL A 28 3.96 -9.04 8.65
C VAL A 28 3.39 -8.01 7.67
N TYR A 29 2.16 -7.55 7.89
CA TYR A 29 1.55 -6.51 7.06
C TYR A 29 2.39 -5.22 7.02
N PHE A 30 2.91 -4.79 8.18
CA PHE A 30 3.77 -3.61 8.29
C PHE A 30 5.06 -3.75 7.47
N ALA A 31 5.73 -4.91 7.52
CA ALA A 31 6.94 -5.18 6.78
C ALA A 31 6.71 -5.07 5.26
N HIS A 32 5.65 -5.70 4.76
CA HIS A 32 5.31 -5.62 3.34
C HIS A 32 4.96 -4.20 2.90
N CYS A 33 4.05 -3.50 3.58
CA CYS A 33 3.68 -2.12 3.22
C CYS A 33 4.89 -1.20 3.22
N THR A 34 5.76 -1.35 4.21
CA THR A 34 6.99 -0.57 4.33
C THR A 34 7.92 -0.80 3.16
N SER A 35 8.16 -2.06 2.78
CA SER A 35 9.01 -2.39 1.65
C SER A 35 8.45 -1.86 0.32
N GLU A 36 7.12 -1.91 0.12
CA GLU A 36 6.46 -1.33 -1.06
C GLU A 36 6.59 0.19 -1.09
N MET A 37 6.41 0.87 0.06
CA MET A 37 6.61 2.31 0.16
C MET A 37 8.05 2.70 -0.18
N ILE A 38 9.05 1.98 0.35
CA ILE A 38 10.46 2.20 0.03
C ILE A 38 10.70 2.04 -1.47
N PHE A 39 10.19 0.96 -2.06
CA PHE A 39 10.34 0.67 -3.48
C PHE A 39 9.73 1.77 -4.36
N ILE A 40 8.48 2.15 -4.09
CA ILE A 40 7.78 3.24 -4.81
C ILE A 40 8.52 4.57 -4.63
N THR A 41 9.11 4.81 -3.45
CA THR A 41 9.91 6.02 -3.20
C THR A 41 11.10 6.08 -4.16
N HIS A 42 11.90 5.01 -4.23
CA HIS A 42 13.07 4.94 -5.12
C HIS A 42 12.69 5.06 -6.60
N LEU A 43 11.51 4.57 -6.98
CA LEU A 43 10.98 4.69 -8.32
C LEU A 43 10.65 6.15 -8.71
N LEU A 44 10.12 6.93 -7.77
CA LEU A 44 9.53 8.25 -8.03
C LEU A 44 10.42 9.44 -7.65
N THR A 45 11.51 9.23 -6.92
CA THR A 45 12.35 10.33 -6.41
C THR A 45 13.84 10.12 -6.70
N GLU A 46 14.54 11.21 -7.00
CA GLU A 46 15.98 11.22 -7.24
C GLU A 46 16.79 11.05 -5.94
N GLN A 47 16.21 11.44 -4.79
CA GLN A 47 16.86 11.40 -3.47
C GLN A 47 16.01 10.63 -2.44
N PRO A 48 15.86 9.30 -2.59
CA PRO A 48 14.95 8.50 -1.76
C PRO A 48 15.33 8.49 -0.28
N GLU A 49 16.64 8.55 0.01
CA GLU A 49 17.19 8.53 1.37
C GLU A 49 16.66 9.67 2.26
N LYS A 50 16.42 10.84 1.66
CA LYS A 50 15.88 12.02 2.39
C LYS A 50 14.43 11.83 2.81
N LEU A 51 13.71 10.94 2.14
CA LEU A 51 12.30 10.65 2.41
C LEU A 51 12.13 9.40 3.26
N ALA A 52 13.01 8.40 3.14
CA ALA A 52 12.87 7.10 3.78
C ALA A 52 12.63 7.19 5.30
N GLY A 53 13.49 7.89 6.06
CA GLY A 53 13.36 8.00 7.53
C GLY A 53 12.05 8.66 7.99
N PRO A 54 11.76 9.90 7.56
CA PRO A 54 10.50 10.58 7.90
C PRO A 54 9.24 9.84 7.41
N LEU A 55 9.29 9.24 6.22
CA LEU A 55 8.19 8.48 5.65
C LEU A 55 7.89 7.22 6.46
N LEU A 56 8.91 6.50 6.92
CA LEU A 56 8.76 5.33 7.78
C LEU A 56 8.09 5.68 9.11
N ALA A 57 8.55 6.74 9.77
CA ALA A 57 7.98 7.20 11.04
C ALA A 57 6.50 7.62 10.88
N ASP A 58 6.20 8.40 9.85
CA ASP A 58 4.84 8.85 9.55
C ASP A 58 3.91 7.69 9.15
N THR A 59 4.43 6.71 8.40
CA THR A 59 3.73 5.46 8.05
C THR A 59 3.40 4.69 9.32
N TYR A 60 4.38 4.44 10.18
CA TYR A 60 4.18 3.75 11.44
C TYR A 60 3.06 4.38 12.27
N VAL A 61 3.10 5.69 12.50
CA VAL A 61 2.05 6.40 13.25
C VAL A 61 0.68 6.30 12.55
N THR A 62 0.64 6.43 11.23
CA THR A 62 -0.60 6.41 10.44
C THR A 62 -1.26 5.02 10.42
N LEU A 63 -0.47 3.94 10.47
CA LEU A 63 -0.97 2.57 10.54
C LEU A 63 -1.51 2.21 11.94
N LEU A 64 -1.00 2.82 13.00
CA LEU A 64 -1.44 2.52 14.37
C LEU A 64 -2.87 2.99 14.65
N LYS A 65 -3.19 4.23 14.28
CA LYS A 65 -4.50 4.85 14.55
C LYS A 65 -4.80 5.94 13.54
N GLY A 66 -6.08 6.14 13.23
CA GLY A 66 -6.52 7.22 12.36
C GLY A 66 -7.85 6.93 11.68
N ARG A 67 -8.31 7.86 10.85
CA ARG A 67 -9.57 7.72 10.11
C ARG A 67 -9.52 6.58 9.09
N ASN A 68 -8.39 6.41 8.40
CA ASN A 68 -8.18 5.34 7.42
C ASN A 68 -8.14 3.94 8.07
N ALA A 69 -7.37 3.78 9.16
CA ALA A 69 -7.34 2.52 9.92
C ALA A 69 -8.69 2.18 10.55
N TRP A 70 -9.39 3.17 11.11
CA TRP A 70 -10.75 2.98 11.59
C TRP A 70 -11.68 2.52 10.45
N TYR A 71 -11.59 3.13 9.28
CA TYR A 71 -12.41 2.75 8.12
C TYR A 71 -12.18 1.28 7.73
N GLY A 72 -10.93 0.85 7.66
CA GLY A 72 -10.57 -0.55 7.42
C GLY A 72 -11.13 -1.53 8.44
N GLN A 73 -11.12 -1.16 9.73
CA GLN A 73 -11.73 -1.96 10.79
C GLN A 73 -13.25 -2.10 10.60
N MET A 74 -13.94 -1.00 10.25
CA MET A 74 -15.38 -1.02 10.04
C MET A 74 -15.75 -1.85 8.80
N LEU A 75 -14.96 -1.79 7.73
CA LEU A 75 -15.13 -2.66 6.57
C LEU A 75 -15.00 -4.15 6.95
N ALA A 76 -13.96 -4.51 7.71
CA ALA A 76 -13.73 -5.90 8.13
C ALA A 76 -14.83 -6.45 9.05
N LYS A 77 -15.48 -5.59 9.83
CA LYS A 77 -16.62 -5.95 10.67
C LYS A 77 -17.96 -5.98 9.91
N GLY A 78 -17.99 -5.51 8.66
CA GLY A 78 -19.21 -5.35 7.88
C GLY A 78 -20.09 -4.16 8.30
N GLU A 79 -19.55 -3.24 9.10
CA GLU A 79 -20.27 -2.04 9.56
C GLU A 79 -20.25 -0.89 8.54
N LEU A 80 -19.26 -0.88 7.64
CA LEU A 80 -19.22 0.00 6.48
C LEU A 80 -19.18 -0.80 5.19
N ARG A 81 -19.58 -0.14 4.10
CA ARG A 81 -19.48 -0.66 2.74
C ARG A 81 -18.74 0.35 1.87
N LEU A 82 -18.06 -0.17 0.84
CA LEU A 82 -17.24 0.65 -0.06
C LEU A 82 -18.06 1.60 -0.94
N ASP A 83 -19.34 1.30 -1.17
CA ASP A 83 -20.29 2.12 -1.92
C ASP A 83 -20.76 3.37 -1.15
N MET A 84 -20.43 3.47 0.15
CA MET A 84 -20.74 4.65 0.98
C MET A 84 -19.86 5.87 0.67
N GLY A 85 -18.90 5.73 -0.24
CA GLY A 85 -18.02 6.82 -0.67
C GLY A 85 -16.87 7.11 0.30
N ASP A 86 -16.13 8.20 0.04
CA ASP A 86 -14.94 8.58 0.78
C ASP A 86 -15.20 9.63 1.87
N SER A 87 -16.46 10.03 2.12
CA SER A 87 -16.83 10.98 3.16
C SER A 87 -17.87 10.39 4.09
N ILE A 88 -17.47 10.12 5.34
CA ILE A 88 -18.34 9.48 6.33
C ILE A 88 -18.85 10.52 7.32
N LYS A 89 -20.18 10.61 7.47
CA LYS A 89 -20.84 11.53 8.41
C LYS A 89 -20.27 11.35 9.83
N GLY A 90 -19.82 12.45 10.45
CA GLY A 90 -19.21 12.42 11.79
C GLY A 90 -17.75 11.97 11.86
N LYS A 91 -17.16 11.44 10.77
CA LYS A 91 -15.73 11.08 10.68
C LYS A 91 -14.96 11.97 9.71
N GLY A 92 -15.63 12.50 8.68
CA GLY A 92 -15.06 13.30 7.60
C GLY A 92 -14.48 12.44 6.47
N MET A 93 -13.62 13.06 5.66
CA MET A 93 -13.02 12.45 4.48
C MET A 93 -11.98 11.36 4.83
N ILE A 94 -12.12 10.21 4.18
CA ILE A 94 -11.24 9.04 4.23
C ILE A 94 -10.31 9.11 3.01
N GLN A 95 -9.25 9.89 3.14
CA GLN A 95 -8.32 10.21 2.05
C GLN A 95 -7.69 8.98 1.40
N GLY A 96 -7.57 7.85 2.12
CA GLY A 96 -7.06 6.60 1.57
C GLY A 96 -7.92 6.08 0.43
N ILE A 97 -9.24 6.24 0.48
CA ILE A 97 -10.16 5.74 -0.56
C ILE A 97 -9.96 6.48 -1.88
N SER A 98 -9.84 7.81 -1.83
CA SER A 98 -9.57 8.62 -3.02
C SER A 98 -8.16 8.35 -3.57
N ALA A 99 -7.18 8.07 -2.69
CA ALA A 99 -5.79 7.81 -3.06
C ALA A 99 -5.56 6.45 -3.75
N VAL A 100 -6.30 5.39 -3.38
CA VAL A 100 -6.16 4.05 -3.98
C VAL A 100 -6.28 4.09 -5.51
N GLY A 101 -7.26 4.82 -6.04
CA GLY A 101 -7.46 4.90 -7.49
C GLY A 101 -6.27 5.52 -8.21
N ALA A 102 -5.81 6.67 -7.70
CA ALA A 102 -4.70 7.42 -8.30
C ALA A 102 -3.37 6.67 -8.24
N PHE A 103 -3.09 5.95 -7.14
CA PHE A 103 -1.86 5.15 -7.04
C PHE A 103 -1.90 3.94 -7.96
N PHE A 104 -3.02 3.22 -8.03
CA PHE A 104 -3.17 2.10 -8.94
C PHE A 104 -2.96 2.52 -10.41
N GLU A 105 -3.59 3.63 -10.83
CA GLU A 105 -3.42 4.16 -12.19
C GLU A 105 -1.97 4.56 -12.48
N LEU A 106 -1.32 5.23 -11.53
CA LEU A 106 0.10 5.59 -11.63
C LEU A 106 0.97 4.33 -11.79
N LEU A 107 0.77 3.33 -10.93
CA LEU A 107 1.56 2.09 -10.90
C LEU A 107 1.29 1.17 -12.09
N SER A 108 0.13 1.29 -12.73
CA SER A 108 -0.25 0.54 -13.93
C SER A 108 0.30 1.14 -15.24
N GLN A 109 0.99 2.28 -15.20
CA GLN A 109 1.50 2.90 -16.42
C GLN A 109 2.52 1.98 -17.12
N PRO A 110 2.48 1.82 -18.46
CA PRO A 110 3.46 1.02 -19.20
C PRO A 110 4.91 1.48 -19.01
N SER A 111 5.13 2.76 -18.70
CA SER A 111 6.44 3.30 -18.32
C SER A 111 6.98 2.73 -17.00
N LEU A 112 6.17 1.97 -16.24
CA LEU A 112 6.55 1.25 -15.02
C LEU A 112 6.72 -0.24 -15.20
N SER A 113 6.48 -0.78 -16.39
CA SER A 113 6.81 -2.17 -16.72
C SER A 113 8.32 -2.35 -16.94
N VAL A 114 9.15 -1.72 -16.11
CA VAL A 114 10.58 -2.02 -16.05
C VAL A 114 10.68 -3.43 -15.49
N LEU A 115 11.16 -4.34 -16.32
CA LEU A 115 11.42 -5.70 -15.89
C LEU A 115 12.63 -5.66 -14.97
N HIS A 116 12.50 -6.23 -13.77
CA HIS A 116 13.66 -6.50 -12.95
C HIS A 116 14.61 -7.40 -13.76
N PRO A 117 15.91 -7.06 -13.90
CA PRO A 117 16.85 -7.77 -14.77
C PRO A 117 16.93 -9.27 -14.48
N GLU A 118 16.68 -9.67 -13.22
CA GLU A 118 16.80 -11.06 -12.77
C GLU A 118 15.45 -11.76 -12.56
N GLU A 119 14.37 -11.03 -12.27
CA GLU A 119 13.09 -11.65 -11.94
C GLU A 119 12.08 -11.64 -13.10
N ASN A 120 12.33 -10.87 -14.17
CA ASN A 120 11.40 -10.70 -15.29
C ASN A 120 9.96 -10.31 -14.84
N LYS A 121 9.84 -9.70 -13.67
CA LYS A 121 8.60 -9.14 -13.11
C LYS A 121 8.59 -7.63 -13.32
N SER A 122 7.41 -7.09 -13.61
CA SER A 122 7.14 -5.65 -13.68
C SER A 122 7.04 -5.03 -12.28
N ALA A 123 7.29 -3.72 -12.15
CA ALA A 123 7.16 -3.00 -10.88
C ALA A 123 5.79 -3.19 -10.22
N GLN A 124 4.72 -3.31 -11.01
CA GLN A 124 3.37 -3.55 -10.49
C GLN A 124 3.23 -4.92 -9.81
N GLN A 125 3.91 -5.95 -10.32
CA GLN A 125 3.92 -7.29 -9.72
C GLN A 125 4.74 -7.34 -8.42
N LEU A 126 5.53 -6.30 -8.13
CA LEU A 126 6.29 -6.19 -6.88
C LEU A 126 5.51 -5.45 -5.79
N ILE A 127 4.34 -4.86 -6.10
CA ILE A 127 3.50 -4.06 -5.19
C ILE A 127 2.12 -4.74 -5.02
N SER A 128 2.11 -5.81 -4.24
CA SER A 128 1.00 -6.74 -4.09
C SER A 128 -0.10 -6.19 -3.16
N ILE A 129 0.24 -5.40 -2.16
CA ILE A 129 -0.75 -4.88 -1.19
C ILE A 129 -1.56 -3.73 -1.77
N GLU A 130 -0.94 -2.81 -2.53
CA GLU A 130 -1.67 -1.77 -3.25
C GLU A 130 -2.66 -2.37 -4.26
N SER A 131 -2.21 -3.39 -5.02
CA SER A 131 -3.06 -4.13 -5.96
C SER A 131 -4.23 -4.82 -5.23
N THR A 132 -4.00 -5.37 -4.04
CA THR A 132 -5.05 -5.95 -3.19
C THR A 132 -6.03 -4.87 -2.71
N MET A 133 -5.54 -3.69 -2.33
CA MET A 133 -6.37 -2.56 -1.91
C MET A 133 -7.22 -1.97 -3.05
N HIS A 134 -6.69 -1.92 -4.27
CA HIS A 134 -7.47 -1.55 -5.46
C HIS A 134 -8.58 -2.56 -5.73
N THR A 135 -8.29 -3.85 -5.59
CA THR A 135 -9.25 -4.92 -5.87
C THR A 135 -10.31 -5.05 -4.76
N CYS A 136 -9.95 -4.73 -3.51
CA CYS A 136 -10.91 -4.54 -2.43
C CYS A 136 -11.97 -3.49 -2.78
N ARG A 137 -11.63 -2.42 -3.54
CA ARG A 137 -12.61 -1.40 -4.00
C ARG A 137 -13.67 -1.97 -4.97
N LYS A 138 -13.40 -3.12 -5.61
CA LYS A 138 -14.20 -3.71 -6.69
C LYS A 138 -14.89 -5.04 -6.31
N GLU A 139 -15.29 -5.21 -5.05
CA GLU A 139 -16.13 -6.32 -4.55
C GLU A 139 -15.42 -7.58 -4.01
N LEU A 140 -14.09 -7.58 -3.83
CA LEU A 140 -13.46 -8.71 -3.13
C LEU A 140 -13.84 -8.75 -1.64
N PRO A 141 -14.04 -9.94 -1.06
CA PRO A 141 -14.20 -10.10 0.38
C PRO A 141 -13.02 -9.45 1.11
N VAL A 142 -13.29 -8.63 2.13
CA VAL A 142 -12.26 -8.01 2.98
C VAL A 142 -11.28 -9.05 3.56
N ARG A 143 -11.68 -10.33 3.62
CA ARG A 143 -10.85 -11.47 4.04
C ARG A 143 -9.69 -11.79 3.10
N ASP A 144 -9.74 -11.40 1.84
CA ASP A 144 -8.70 -11.72 0.85
C ASP A 144 -7.38 -11.02 1.17
N ILE A 145 -7.40 -9.93 1.96
CA ILE A 145 -6.17 -9.32 2.48
C ILE A 145 -5.35 -10.29 3.33
N LEU A 146 -5.99 -11.23 4.04
CA LEU A 146 -5.29 -12.26 4.79
C LEU A 146 -4.74 -13.36 3.89
N GLN A 147 -5.40 -13.63 2.77
CA GLN A 147 -4.89 -14.58 1.79
C GLN A 147 -3.66 -14.01 1.09
N ALA A 148 -3.68 -12.73 0.73
CA ALA A 148 -2.50 -12.03 0.22
C ALA A 148 -1.33 -12.12 1.21
N LEU A 149 -1.54 -11.87 2.51
CA LEU A 149 -0.48 -12.01 3.51
C LEU A 149 0.05 -13.44 3.73
N ARG A 150 -0.65 -14.46 3.23
CA ARG A 150 -0.25 -15.86 3.30
C ARG A 150 0.31 -16.37 1.98
N ASP A 151 0.34 -15.54 0.96
CA ASP A 151 0.87 -15.90 -0.35
C ASP A 151 2.39 -16.03 -0.27
N GLU A 152 2.87 -17.27 -0.23
CA GLU A 152 4.30 -17.60 -0.19
C GLU A 152 5.04 -17.19 -1.47
N THR A 153 4.32 -16.82 -2.54
CA THR A 153 4.92 -16.29 -3.78
C THR A 153 5.12 -14.78 -3.76
N MET A 154 4.63 -14.09 -2.71
CA MET A 154 4.86 -12.66 -2.53
C MET A 154 6.33 -12.39 -2.21
N ASN A 155 6.95 -11.41 -2.89
CA ASN A 155 8.38 -11.15 -2.69
C ASN A 155 8.66 -10.75 -1.24
N ASP A 156 9.75 -11.29 -0.71
CA ASP A 156 10.21 -11.00 0.63
C ASP A 156 10.44 -9.48 0.78
N PRO A 157 9.97 -8.84 1.87
CA PRO A 157 10.20 -7.43 2.11
C PRO A 157 11.66 -7.00 2.00
N ARG A 158 12.60 -7.85 2.41
CA ARG A 158 14.04 -7.60 2.31
C ARG A 158 14.49 -7.55 0.87
N GLU A 159 14.16 -8.56 0.07
CA GLU A 159 14.51 -8.63 -1.36
C GLU A 159 13.99 -7.38 -2.08
N ARG A 160 12.76 -6.95 -1.78
CA ARG A 160 12.18 -5.72 -2.34
C ARG A 160 12.95 -4.46 -1.99
N ILE A 161 13.46 -4.35 -0.76
CA ILE A 161 14.29 -3.22 -0.33
C ILE A 161 15.65 -3.25 -1.04
N GLU A 162 16.29 -4.42 -1.12
CA GLU A 162 17.57 -4.60 -1.81
C GLU A 162 17.43 -4.23 -3.30
N MET A 163 16.34 -4.65 -3.96
CA MET A 163 16.01 -4.23 -5.33
C MET A 163 15.91 -2.70 -5.46
N ALA A 164 15.17 -2.05 -4.56
CA ALA A 164 14.99 -0.59 -4.58
C ALA A 164 16.33 0.16 -4.46
N GLN A 165 17.24 -0.33 -3.62
CA GLN A 165 18.53 0.28 -3.32
C GLN A 165 19.60 0.05 -4.39
N SER A 166 19.36 -0.80 -5.38
CA SER A 166 20.28 -1.01 -6.51
C SER A 166 20.36 0.18 -7.51
N HIS A 167 19.62 1.27 -7.27
CA HIS A 167 19.66 2.56 -7.99
C HIS A 167 19.20 2.57 -9.46
N THR A 168 18.71 1.46 -10.01
CA THR A 168 18.41 1.35 -11.46
C THR A 168 17.05 1.92 -11.91
N PHE A 169 16.22 2.45 -11.00
CA PHE A 169 14.76 2.54 -11.25
C PHE A 169 14.14 3.95 -11.23
N TYR A 170 14.88 5.04 -10.96
CA TYR A 170 14.28 6.37 -10.92
C TYR A 170 13.68 6.80 -12.27
N ARG A 171 12.39 7.18 -12.30
CA ARG A 171 11.66 7.63 -13.49
C ARG A 171 10.79 8.88 -13.23
N PRO A 172 11.35 10.10 -13.34
CA PRO A 172 10.61 11.34 -13.07
C PRO A 172 9.43 11.61 -14.00
N SER A 173 9.47 11.07 -15.23
CA SER A 173 8.43 11.25 -16.25
C SER A 173 7.04 10.73 -15.82
N LEU A 174 6.97 10.01 -14.70
CA LEU A 174 5.74 9.51 -14.08
C LEU A 174 4.97 10.59 -13.30
N LEU A 175 5.66 11.62 -12.81
CA LEU A 175 5.02 12.74 -12.10
C LEU A 175 4.50 13.81 -13.07
N GLY A 176 4.76 13.63 -14.37
CA GLY A 176 4.46 14.60 -15.41
C GLY A 176 4.08 13.94 -16.73
N LYS A 177 2.82 13.49 -16.82
CA LYS A 177 2.04 13.66 -18.05
C LYS A 177 0.64 14.19 -17.70
N PRO A 178 0.13 15.22 -18.40
CA PRO A 178 -1.28 15.59 -18.34
C PRO A 178 -2.19 14.48 -18.87
#